data_AF-A0A068EPX1-F1
#
_entry.id   AF-A0A068EPX1-F1
#
_cell.length_a   1.000
_cell.length_b   1.000
_cell.length_c   1.000
_cell.angle_alpha   90.00
_cell.angle_beta   90.00
_cell.angle_gamma   90.00
#
_symmetry.space_group_name_H-M   'P 1'
#
loop_
_entity.id
_entity.type
_entity.pdbx_description
1 polymer ?
#
loop_
_entity_poly.entity_id
_entity_poly.type
_entity_poly.pdbx_seq_one_letter_code
_entity_poly.pdbx_strand_id
1 'polypeptide(L)' 'RLQWSTAASMMVFAWLFAAFWSVMPLLGWGEYDYEPLRTCCTLDYSKGDRNYVTFLFALSTFNFMIPGFIMMTA' A
#
# COMPACT_ATOMS: atom_id res chain seq x y z
N ARG A 1 8.92 -6.09 -30.48
CA ARG A 1 9.99 -6.78 -29.70
C ARG A 1 9.66 -6.54 -28.24
N LEU A 2 9.46 -7.59 -27.43
CA LEU A 2 9.16 -7.43 -26.01
C LEU A 2 10.41 -6.91 -25.29
N GLN A 3 10.32 -5.77 -24.60
CA GLN A 3 11.43 -5.15 -23.86
C GLN A 3 11.57 -5.86 -22.49
N TRP A 4 12.05 -7.10 -22.50
CA TRP A 4 12.13 -7.97 -21.31
C TRP A 4 12.93 -7.37 -20.16
N SER A 5 14.02 -6.63 -20.46
CA SER A 5 14.84 -5.97 -19.44
C SER A 5 14.03 -4.93 -18.64
N THR A 6 13.21 -4.13 -19.32
CA THR A 6 12.38 -3.11 -18.68
C THR A 6 11.27 -3.76 -17.87
N ALA A 7 10.58 -4.76 -18.43
CA ALA A 7 9.52 -5.48 -17.73
C ALA A 7 10.01 -6.13 -16.43
N ALA A 8 11.20 -6.76 -16.44
CA ALA A 8 11.80 -7.35 -15.25
C ALA A 8 12.09 -6.30 -14.17
N SER A 9 12.69 -5.16 -14.56
CA SER A 9 12.97 -4.07 -13.60
C SER A 9 11.70 -3.48 -12.97
N MET A 10 10.63 -3.30 -13.75
CA MET A 10 9.34 -2.80 -13.26
C MET A 10 8.68 -3.79 -12.29
N MET A 11 8.77 -5.09 -12.58
CA MET A 11 8.20 -6.12 -11.71
C MET A 11 8.91 -6.18 -10.36
N VAL A 12 10.25 -6.15 -10.35
CA VAL A 12 11.03 -6.11 -9.10
C VAL A 12 10.69 -4.87 -8.28
N PHE A 13 10.59 -3.70 -8.93
CA PHE A 13 10.19 -2.47 -8.26
C PHE A 13 8.79 -2.58 -7.62
N ALA A 14 7.80 -3.10 -8.35
CA ALA A 14 6.44 -3.27 -7.84
C ALA A 14 6.38 -4.19 -6.62
N TRP A 15 7.14 -5.29 -6.62
CA TRP A 15 7.22 -6.20 -5.47
C TRP A 15 7.84 -5.55 -4.24
N LEU A 16 8.97 -4.85 -4.40
CA LEU A 16 9.63 -4.15 -3.29
C LEU A 16 8.72 -3.05 -2.73
N PHE A 17 8.02 -2.34 -3.60
CA PHE A 17 7.07 -1.30 -3.21
C PHE A 17 5.87 -1.89 -2.44
N ALA A 18 5.28 -2.99 -2.90
CA ALA A 18 4.19 -3.67 -2.21
C ALA A 18 4.64 -4.22 -0.84
N ALA A 19 5.84 -4.82 -0.77
CA ALA A 19 6.41 -5.32 0.48
C ALA A 19 6.64 -4.18 1.48
N PHE A 20 7.18 -3.04 1.02
CA PHE A 20 7.39 -1.86 1.85
C PHE A 20 6.09 -1.39 2.53
N TRP A 21 5.02 -1.20 1.76
CA TRP A 21 3.74 -0.74 2.32
C TRP A 21 3.06 -1.78 3.23
N SER A 22 3.29 -3.07 3.00
CA SER A 22 2.75 -4.15 3.85
C SER A 22 3.49 -4.28 5.19
N VAL A 23 4.78 -3.93 5.22
CA VAL A 23 5.61 -4.00 6.43
C VAL A 23 5.43 -2.78 7.33
N MET A 24 5.08 -1.62 6.78
CA MET A 24 4.93 -0.37 7.56
C MET A 24 3.96 -0.47 8.76
N PRO A 25 2.77 -1.09 8.65
CA PRO A 25 1.90 -1.31 9.81
C PRO A 25 2.49 -2.27 10.85
N LEU A 26 3.34 -3.22 10.45
CA LEU A 26 4.03 -4.11 11.38
C LEU A 26 5.12 -3.38 12.19
N LEU A 27 5.66 -2.29 11.64
CA LEU A 27 6.67 -1.44 12.28
C LEU A 27 6.06 -0.31 13.14
N GLY A 28 4.73 -0.23 13.22
CA GLY A 28 4.00 0.74 14.05
C GLY A 28 3.55 2.01 13.33
N TRP A 29 3.77 2.13 12.02
CA TRP A 29 3.14 3.19 11.22
C TRP A 29 1.84 2.68 10.60
N GLY A 30 0.79 2.69 11.42
CA GLY A 30 -0.43 1.92 11.19
C GLY A 30 -0.44 0.66 12.07
N GLU A 31 -1.61 0.07 12.29
CA GLU A 31 -1.79 -1.14 13.11
C GLU A 31 -2.77 -2.07 12.39
N TYR A 32 -2.45 -3.37 12.37
CA TYR A 32 -3.39 -4.40 11.92
C TYR A 32 -4.18 -4.91 13.12
N ASP A 33 -5.50 -4.88 13.04
CA ASP A 33 -6.40 -5.43 14.05
C ASP A 33 -7.52 -6.25 13.37
N TYR A 34 -8.28 -6.98 14.17
CA TYR A 34 -9.42 -7.73 13.67
C TYR A 34 -10.56 -6.80 13.32
N GLU A 35 -11.21 -7.08 12.20
CA GLU A 35 -12.49 -6.48 11.84
C GLU A 35 -13.51 -6.72 12.99
N PRO A 36 -14.50 -5.85 13.24
CA PRO A 36 -15.52 -6.04 14.28
C PRO A 36 -16.23 -7.41 14.24
N LEU A 37 -16.35 -8.03 13.05
CA LEU A 37 -16.92 -9.37 12.86
C LEU A 37 -15.94 -10.52 13.19
N ARG A 38 -14.66 -10.20 13.42
CA ARG A 38 -13.54 -11.11 13.76
C ARG A 38 -13.30 -12.26 12.79
N THR A 39 -13.71 -12.09 11.54
CA THR A 39 -13.50 -13.10 10.47
C THR A 39 -12.20 -12.88 9.71
N CYS A 40 -11.69 -11.65 9.68
CA CYS A 40 -10.49 -11.23 8.96
C CYS A 40 -9.69 -10.20 9.76
N CYS A 41 -8.42 -10.02 9.40
CA CYS A 41 -7.60 -8.89 9.86
C CYS A 41 -7.69 -7.76 8.84
N THR A 42 -7.75 -6.53 9.33
CA THR A 42 -7.72 -5.30 8.53
C THR A 42 -6.85 -4.25 9.22
N LEU A 43 -6.67 -3.09 8.61
CA LEU A 43 -6.06 -1.94 9.29
C LEU A 43 -7.04 -1.38 10.31
N ASP A 44 -6.56 -1.13 11.54
CA ASP A 44 -7.39 -0.55 12.61
C ASP A 44 -7.71 0.93 12.31
N TYR A 45 -8.85 1.13 11.66
CA TYR A 45 -9.42 2.45 11.40
C TYR A 45 -10.31 2.95 12.54
N SER A 46 -10.57 2.13 13.56
CA SER A 46 -11.52 2.45 14.62
C SER A 46 -10.95 3.42 15.65
N LYS A 47 -9.64 3.34 15.93
CA LYS A 47 -8.97 4.27 16.86
C LYS A 47 -8.84 5.69 16.30
N GLY A 48 -8.82 5.87 14.97
CA GLY A 48 -8.68 7.19 14.35
C GLY A 48 -7.36 7.91 14.68
N ASP A 49 -6.33 7.16 15.08
CA ASP A 49 -5.05 7.71 15.54
C ASP A 49 -4.31 8.45 14.41
N ARG A 50 -3.48 9.42 14.79
CA ARG A 50 -2.66 10.19 13.83
C ARG A 50 -1.74 9.29 12.99
N ASN A 51 -1.26 8.19 13.55
CA ASN A 51 -0.46 7.19 12.83
C ASN A 51 -1.28 6.51 11.73
N TYR A 52 -2.52 6.10 12.03
CA TYR A 52 -3.42 5.53 11.03
C TYR A 52 -3.75 6.54 9.93
N VAL A 53 -4.12 7.77 10.30
CA VAL A 53 -4.50 8.81 9.33
C VAL A 53 -3.33 9.14 8.39
N THR A 54 -2.13 9.36 8.94
CA THR A 54 -0.94 9.64 8.11
C THR A 54 -0.57 8.47 7.21
N PHE A 55 -0.69 7.24 7.71
CA PHE A 55 -0.45 6.04 6.93
C PHE A 55 -1.47 5.89 5.79
N LEU A 56 -2.77 6.10 6.07
CA LEU A 56 -3.85 6.00 5.08
C LEU A 56 -3.70 7.04 3.96
N PHE A 57 -3.36 8.28 4.30
CA PHE A 57 -3.09 9.33 3.30
C PHE A 57 -1.88 8.99 2.43
N ALA A 58 -0.81 8.45 3.03
CA ALA A 58 0.35 8.01 2.27
C ALA A 58 -0.03 6.84 1.34
N LEU A 59 -0.69 5.81 1.87
CA LEU A 59 -1.08 4.62 1.10
C LEU A 59 -2.01 4.97 -0.07
N SER A 60 -3.03 5.79 0.16
CA SER A 60 -3.95 6.25 -0.90
C SER A 60 -3.25 7.08 -1.97
N THR A 61 -2.32 7.96 -1.59
CA THR A 61 -1.58 8.78 -2.57
C THR A 61 -0.67 7.89 -3.42
N PHE A 62 0.13 7.04 -2.78
CA PHE A 62 1.19 6.28 -3.46
C PHE A 62 0.70 5.01 -4.17
N ASN A 63 -0.28 4.28 -3.61
CA ASN A 63 -0.78 3.03 -4.21
C ASN A 63 -2.03 3.22 -5.07
N PHE A 64 -2.76 4.34 -4.94
CA PHE A 64 -3.99 4.55 -5.70
C PHE A 64 -3.90 5.76 -6.63
N MET A 65 -3.61 6.96 -6.10
CA MET A 65 -3.58 8.17 -6.94
C MET A 65 -2.47 8.14 -7.99
N ILE A 66 -1.24 7.76 -7.61
CA ILE A 66 -0.12 7.71 -8.57
C ILE A 66 -0.38 6.66 -9.68
N PRO A 67 -0.69 5.39 -9.38
CA PRO A 67 -1.03 4.42 -10.43
C PRO A 67 -2.24 4.84 -11.25
N GLY A 68 -3.28 5.41 -10.62
CA GLY A 68 -4.45 5.93 -11.33
C GLY A 68 -4.09 7.06 -12.31
N PHE A 69 -3.22 7.98 -11.91
CA PHE A 69 -2.72 9.05 -12.77
C PHE A 69 -1.88 8.50 -13.93
N ILE A 70 -1.01 7.52 -13.67
CA ILE A 70 -0.24 6.83 -14.72
C ILE A 70 -1.19 6.19 -15.73
N MET A 71 -2.22 5.48 -15.27
CA MET A 71 -3.22 4.85 -16.14
C MET A 71 -4.05 5.85 -16.96
N MET A 72 -4.25 7.07 -16.45
CA MET A 72 -4.98 8.13 -17.18
C MET A 72 -4.10 8.87 -18.19
N THR A 73 -2.78 8.88 -18.00
CA THR A 73 -1.83 9.66 -18.83
C THR A 73 -1.07 8.80 -19.85
N ALA A 74 -0.96 7.50 -19.62
CA ALA A 74 -0.40 6.52 -20.54
C ALA A 74 -1.43 6.06 -21.58
#